data_AF-A0A2A4J4K1-F1
#
_entry.id   AF-A0A2A4J4K1-F1
#
_cell.length_a   1.000
_cell.length_b   1.000
_cell.length_c   1.000
_cell.angle_alpha   90.00
_cell.angle_beta   90.00
_cell.angle_gamma   90.00
#
_symmetry.space_group_name_H-M   'P 1'
#
loop_
_entity.id
_entity.type
_entity.pdbx_description
1 polymer ?
#
loop_
_entity_poly.entity_id
_entity_poly.type
_entity_poly.pdbx_seq_one_letter_code
_entity_poly.pdbx_strand_id
1 'polypeptide(L)'
;MVLGRVHFPFCVVLVLQTLLYCDGQIAQKSYDPMPPLPFPACRADHIDCLRRSLRTFFFLMDSGHFGMQPVDPAIINSVALALPELHTSFSLRRVNVTGARWTKLMERRFNLEGGKSGVIFSSDLHLTGQISMEVAGRPEPHHAHITMDIHGAESNITYIGNILRGVDNEDYIVIGPERIAVRNMRIPTYFLQPNSEDSYIIDEALQQKQAILDHFSNEITAALMHSIVDNFRLFSAKVPIKHYYKYYNE
;
A
#
# COMPACT_ATOMS: atom_id res chain seq x y z
N MET A 1 -54.19 -44.37 -29.80
CA MET A 1 -54.09 -43.02 -29.20
C MET A 1 -54.08 -43.12 -27.68
N VAL A 2 -52.95 -43.51 -27.06
CA VAL A 2 -52.69 -43.32 -25.62
C VAL A 2 -51.16 -43.25 -25.45
N LEU A 3 -50.51 -42.18 -25.89
CA LEU A 3 -49.07 -42.00 -25.66
C LEU A 3 -48.66 -40.51 -25.51
N GLY A 4 -49.62 -39.64 -25.18
CA GLY A 4 -49.39 -38.20 -25.05
C GLY A 4 -49.54 -37.63 -23.64
N ARG A 5 -49.85 -38.45 -22.62
CA ARG A 5 -50.19 -37.96 -21.27
C ARG A 5 -49.22 -38.33 -20.16
N VAL A 6 -48.16 -39.10 -20.44
CA VAL A 6 -47.23 -39.58 -19.40
C VAL A 6 -45.95 -38.72 -19.29
N HIS A 7 -45.66 -37.87 -20.27
CA HIS A 7 -44.47 -36.99 -20.22
C HIS A 7 -44.65 -35.72 -19.39
N PHE A 8 -45.89 -35.23 -19.23
CA PHE A 8 -46.16 -34.03 -18.45
C PHE A 8 -45.93 -34.19 -16.93
N PRO A 9 -46.38 -35.27 -16.26
CA PRO A 9 -46.12 -35.42 -14.83
C PRO A 9 -44.64 -35.72 -14.53
N PHE A 10 -43.92 -36.37 -15.44
CA PHE A 10 -42.49 -36.67 -15.25
C PHE A 10 -41.61 -35.42 -15.27
N CYS A 11 -41.89 -34.44 -16.14
CA CYS A 11 -41.18 -33.16 -16.14
C CYS A 11 -41.46 -32.32 -14.89
N VAL A 12 -42.70 -32.33 -14.37
CA VAL A 12 -43.05 -31.55 -13.17
C VAL A 12 -42.40 -32.14 -11.91
N VAL A 13 -42.29 -33.47 -11.80
CA VAL A 13 -41.60 -34.12 -10.67
C VAL A 13 -40.09 -33.88 -10.72
N LEU A 14 -39.47 -33.88 -11.92
CA LEU A 14 -38.05 -33.57 -12.07
C LEU A 14 -37.72 -32.11 -11.73
N VAL A 15 -38.57 -31.16 -12.13
CA VAL A 15 -38.39 -29.74 -11.78
C VAL A 15 -38.58 -29.49 -10.27
N LEU A 16 -39.57 -30.14 -9.64
CA LEU A 16 -39.74 -30.06 -8.19
C LEU A 16 -38.57 -30.69 -7.42
N GLN A 17 -38.03 -31.83 -7.89
CA GLN A 17 -36.85 -32.44 -7.27
C GLN A 17 -35.60 -31.57 -7.41
N THR A 18 -35.41 -30.87 -8.53
CA THR A 18 -34.29 -29.92 -8.68
C THR A 18 -34.45 -28.65 -7.82
N LEU A 19 -35.68 -28.17 -7.61
CA LEU A 19 -35.93 -27.03 -6.72
C LEU A 19 -35.74 -27.42 -5.24
N LEU A 20 -36.21 -28.60 -4.82
CA LEU A 20 -36.06 -29.09 -3.45
C LEU A 20 -34.61 -29.49 -3.10
N TYR A 21 -33.78 -29.88 -4.09
CA TYR A 21 -32.35 -30.13 -3.85
C TYR A 21 -31.52 -28.84 -3.73
N CYS A 22 -32.02 -27.71 -4.26
CA CYS A 22 -31.35 -26.40 -4.15
C CYS A 22 -31.66 -25.67 -2.85
N ASP A 23 -32.77 -25.97 -2.17
CA ASP A 23 -33.09 -25.37 -0.85
C ASP A 23 -32.18 -25.90 0.28
N GLY A 24 -31.51 -27.03 0.08
CA GLY A 24 -30.57 -27.62 1.06
C GLY A 24 -29.13 -27.10 1.00
N GLN A 25 -28.81 -26.22 0.02
CA GLN A 25 -27.47 -25.63 -0.14
C GLN A 25 -27.47 -24.10 -0.04
N ILE A 26 -28.45 -23.51 0.64
CA ILE A 26 -28.16 -22.27 1.37
C ILE A 26 -27.30 -22.69 2.57
N ALA A 27 -26.03 -22.98 2.28
CA ALA A 27 -25.01 -22.98 3.31
C ALA A 27 -25.08 -21.58 3.91
N GLN A 28 -25.75 -21.46 5.05
CA GLN A 28 -25.41 -20.47 6.06
C GLN A 28 -23.91 -20.63 6.21
N LYS A 29 -23.13 -19.81 5.50
CA LYS A 29 -21.76 -19.55 5.88
C LYS A 29 -21.90 -19.08 7.31
N SER A 30 -21.57 -19.95 8.26
CA SER A 30 -21.34 -19.50 9.62
C SER A 30 -20.22 -18.48 9.48
N TYR A 31 -20.59 -17.21 9.50
CA TYR A 31 -19.61 -16.15 9.61
C TYR A 31 -19.01 -16.37 10.98
N ASP A 32 -17.81 -16.94 11.02
CA ASP A 32 -17.01 -16.90 12.22
C ASP A 32 -16.89 -15.42 12.58
N PRO A 33 -17.39 -15.01 13.77
CA PRO A 33 -17.35 -13.62 14.17
C PRO A 33 -15.89 -13.17 14.11
N MET A 34 -15.64 -12.10 13.35
CA MET A 34 -14.29 -11.56 13.21
C MET A 34 -13.74 -11.29 14.62
N PRO A 35 -12.54 -11.80 14.95
CA PRO A 35 -11.94 -11.50 16.24
C PRO A 35 -11.85 -9.97 16.39
N PRO A 36 -12.16 -9.43 17.58
CA PRO A 36 -12.20 -8.00 17.78
C PRO A 36 -10.86 -7.39 17.38
N LEU A 37 -10.91 -6.31 16.60
CA LEU A 37 -9.69 -5.62 16.22
C LEU A 37 -9.01 -5.03 17.47
N PRO A 38 -7.68 -5.07 17.53
CA PRO A 38 -6.91 -4.59 18.68
C PRO A 38 -6.84 -3.04 18.79
N PHE A 39 -7.74 -2.30 18.14
CA PHE A 39 -7.75 -0.84 18.17
C PHE A 39 -9.16 -0.25 18.20
N PRO A 40 -9.33 0.93 18.83
CA PRO A 40 -10.64 1.55 18.96
C PRO A 40 -11.12 2.13 17.61
N ALA A 41 -12.43 2.12 17.42
CA ALA A 41 -13.07 2.92 16.38
C ALA A 41 -12.84 4.41 16.66
N CYS A 42 -12.32 5.13 15.67
CA CYS A 42 -11.99 6.54 15.80
C CYS A 42 -12.89 7.39 14.91
N ARG A 43 -13.17 8.64 15.32
CA ARG A 43 -13.71 9.62 14.36
C ARG A 43 -12.64 10.00 13.34
N ALA A 44 -13.07 10.33 12.13
CA ALA A 44 -12.14 10.66 11.03
C ALA A 44 -11.34 11.96 11.24
N ASP A 45 -11.83 12.87 12.09
CA ASP A 45 -11.17 14.12 12.48
C ASP A 45 -10.30 13.98 13.73
N HIS A 46 -10.40 12.89 14.48
CA HIS A 46 -9.66 12.69 15.72
C HIS A 46 -8.27 12.06 15.45
N ILE A 47 -7.33 12.90 15.00
CA ILE A 47 -5.99 12.49 14.56
C ILE A 47 -5.22 11.67 15.62
N ASP A 48 -5.30 12.01 16.90
CA ASP A 48 -4.56 11.29 17.94
C ASP A 48 -5.07 9.86 18.17
N CYS A 49 -6.38 9.64 18.04
CA CYS A 49 -6.97 8.30 18.04
C CYS A 49 -6.46 7.52 16.82
N LEU A 50 -6.54 8.13 15.63
CA LEU A 50 -6.10 7.51 14.37
C LEU A 50 -4.61 7.18 14.37
N ARG A 51 -3.75 8.00 14.98
CA ARG A 51 -2.32 7.70 15.15
C ARG A 51 -2.08 6.44 15.95
N ARG A 52 -2.87 6.19 17.01
CA ARG A 52 -2.79 4.95 17.80
C ARG A 52 -3.24 3.76 16.97
N SER A 53 -4.37 3.88 16.27
CA SER A 53 -4.88 2.83 15.39
C SER A 53 -3.92 2.51 14.23
N LEU A 54 -3.22 3.52 13.69
CA LEU A 54 -2.22 3.32 12.65
C LEU A 54 -1.05 2.44 13.12
N ARG A 55 -0.56 2.65 14.35
CA ARG A 55 0.47 1.77 14.93
C ARG A 55 -0.01 0.32 15.00
N THR A 56 -1.26 0.12 15.42
CA THR A 56 -1.85 -1.21 15.46
C THR A 56 -2.05 -1.81 14.06
N PHE A 57 -2.39 -0.97 13.09
CA PHE A 57 -2.50 -1.38 11.70
C PHE A 57 -1.16 -1.88 11.12
N PHE A 58 -0.04 -1.24 11.45
CA PHE A 58 1.29 -1.76 11.10
C PHE A 58 1.56 -3.15 11.70
N PHE A 59 1.17 -3.40 12.96
CA PHE A 59 1.28 -4.74 13.54
C PHE A 59 0.43 -5.78 12.79
N LEU A 60 -0.75 -5.41 12.31
CA LEU A 60 -1.58 -6.31 11.49
C LEU A 60 -0.93 -6.60 10.14
N MET A 61 -0.35 -5.60 9.47
CA MET A 61 0.40 -5.79 8.23
C MET A 61 1.57 -6.76 8.42
N ASP A 62 2.35 -6.59 9.49
CA ASP A 62 3.49 -7.45 9.81
C ASP A 62 3.09 -8.90 10.13
N SER A 63 1.90 -9.09 10.70
CA SER A 63 1.34 -10.43 10.96
C SER A 63 0.79 -11.13 9.71
N GLY A 64 0.75 -10.45 8.57
CA GLY A 64 0.14 -10.97 7.35
C GLY A 64 -1.39 -11.07 7.43
N HIS A 65 -2.03 -10.28 8.32
CA HIS A 65 -3.47 -10.35 8.53
C HIS A 65 -4.21 -10.11 7.20
N PHE A 66 -5.15 -11.00 6.87
CA PHE A 66 -5.88 -11.00 5.60
C PHE A 66 -5.03 -11.03 4.31
N GLY A 67 -3.78 -11.50 4.38
CA GLY A 67 -2.86 -11.53 3.25
C GLY A 67 -2.15 -10.21 2.97
N MET A 68 -2.23 -9.26 3.90
CA MET A 68 -1.41 -8.04 3.86
C MET A 68 0.08 -8.41 3.82
N GLN A 69 0.88 -7.58 3.16
CA GLN A 69 2.33 -7.74 3.08
C GLN A 69 3.00 -6.90 4.17
N PRO A 70 4.10 -7.37 4.78
CA PRO A 70 4.91 -6.52 5.65
C PRO A 70 5.50 -5.36 4.85
N VAL A 71 5.63 -4.20 5.49
CA VAL A 71 6.16 -2.96 4.88
C VAL A 71 7.42 -2.45 5.59
N ASP A 72 7.87 -3.14 6.63
CA ASP A 72 9.08 -2.82 7.38
C ASP A 72 9.77 -4.13 7.85
N PRO A 73 10.81 -4.62 7.15
CA PRO A 73 11.41 -4.03 5.96
C PRO A 73 10.54 -4.16 4.70
N ALA A 74 10.61 -3.16 3.81
CA ALA A 74 10.09 -3.25 2.45
C ALA A 74 11.25 -3.38 1.44
N ILE A 75 11.11 -4.26 0.46
CA ILE A 75 12.10 -4.44 -0.61
C ILE A 75 11.60 -3.78 -1.90
N ILE A 76 12.32 -2.78 -2.37
CA ILE A 76 12.07 -2.13 -3.67
C ILE A 76 13.09 -2.68 -4.68
N ASN A 77 12.57 -3.34 -5.71
CA ASN A 77 13.41 -4.09 -6.64
C ASN A 77 14.37 -3.20 -7.43
N SER A 78 13.87 -2.09 -7.99
CA SER A 78 14.72 -1.12 -8.67
C SER A 78 14.06 0.25 -8.79
N VAL A 79 14.88 1.29 -8.73
CA VAL A 79 14.54 2.67 -9.09
C VAL A 79 15.65 3.18 -10.00
N ALA A 80 15.30 3.77 -11.14
CA ALA A 80 16.28 4.22 -12.12
C ALA A 80 16.01 5.66 -12.56
N LEU A 81 17.08 6.41 -12.78
CA LEU A 81 17.06 7.78 -13.25
C LEU A 81 18.06 7.93 -14.40
N ALA A 82 17.59 8.40 -15.54
CA ALA A 82 18.47 8.78 -16.65
C ALA A 82 18.69 10.30 -16.66
N LEU A 83 19.93 10.71 -16.89
CA LEU A 83 20.35 12.10 -17.05
C LEU A 83 20.95 12.28 -18.46
N PRO A 84 20.11 12.49 -19.49
CA PRO A 84 20.57 12.55 -20.87
C PRO A 84 21.60 13.66 -21.13
N GLU A 85 21.46 14.80 -20.44
CA GLU A 85 22.37 15.95 -20.54
C GLU A 85 23.80 15.63 -20.10
N LEU A 86 23.96 14.67 -19.18
CA LEU A 86 25.26 14.22 -18.69
C LEU A 86 25.69 12.90 -19.33
N HIS A 87 24.85 12.33 -20.20
CA HIS A 87 25.02 10.99 -20.75
C HIS A 87 25.27 9.92 -19.66
N THR A 88 24.61 10.08 -18.51
CA THR A 88 24.70 9.15 -17.39
C THR A 88 23.34 8.61 -16.99
N SER A 89 23.32 7.42 -16.39
CA SER A 89 22.14 6.88 -15.72
C SER A 89 22.53 6.30 -14.37
N PHE A 90 21.60 6.39 -13.42
CA PHE A 90 21.75 5.82 -12.09
C PHE A 90 20.64 4.79 -11.86
N SER A 91 20.98 3.68 -11.25
CA SER A 91 19.99 2.71 -10.79
C SER A 91 20.29 2.24 -9.38
N LEU A 92 19.25 2.24 -8.56
CA LEU A 92 19.21 1.53 -7.29
C LEU A 92 18.57 0.16 -7.51
N ARG A 93 19.13 -0.87 -6.88
CA ARG A 93 18.61 -2.24 -6.95
C ARG A 93 18.56 -2.88 -5.58
N ARG A 94 17.53 -3.72 -5.38
CA ARG A 94 17.27 -4.47 -4.13
C ARG A 94 17.36 -3.56 -2.90
N VAL A 95 16.66 -2.44 -2.95
CA VAL A 95 16.68 -1.45 -1.89
C VAL A 95 15.85 -1.98 -0.73
N ASN A 96 16.50 -2.17 0.40
CA ASN A 96 15.86 -2.51 1.66
C ASN A 96 15.52 -1.22 2.40
N VAL A 97 14.23 -1.01 2.63
CA VAL A 97 13.65 0.17 3.28
C VAL A 97 13.16 -0.20 4.66
N THR A 98 13.57 0.55 5.66
CA THR A 98 13.13 0.40 7.05
C THR A 98 12.65 1.74 7.60
N GLY A 99 11.87 1.71 8.68
CA GLY A 99 11.34 2.91 9.34
C GLY A 99 9.90 3.25 8.97
N ALA A 100 9.31 2.55 8.00
CA ALA A 100 7.91 2.70 7.59
C ALA A 100 6.93 2.51 8.75
N ARG A 101 7.24 1.61 9.70
CA ARG A 101 6.41 1.38 10.89
C ARG A 101 6.23 2.63 11.76
N TRP A 102 7.17 3.56 11.69
CA TRP A 102 7.18 4.78 12.50
C TRP A 102 6.58 5.99 11.77
N THR A 103 6.00 5.79 10.58
CA THR A 103 5.29 6.82 9.84
C THR A 103 4.20 7.48 10.70
N LYS A 104 4.19 8.80 10.70
CA LYS A 104 3.27 9.63 11.50
C LYS A 104 2.15 10.17 10.62
N LEU A 105 0.91 9.98 11.07
CA LEU A 105 -0.25 10.66 10.51
C LEU A 105 -0.21 12.15 10.86
N MET A 106 -0.15 13.02 9.85
CA MET A 106 -0.12 14.47 10.01
C MET A 106 -1.52 15.06 9.85
N GLU A 107 -2.21 14.68 8.77
CA GLU A 107 -3.55 15.19 8.45
C GLU A 107 -4.41 14.08 7.83
N ARG A 108 -5.72 14.15 8.07
CA ARG A 108 -6.71 13.27 7.46
C ARG A 108 -7.88 14.11 6.95
N ARG A 109 -8.22 13.95 5.68
CA ARG A 109 -9.45 14.50 5.07
C ARG A 109 -10.31 13.35 4.60
N PHE A 110 -11.44 13.12 5.26
CA PHE A 110 -12.33 12.03 4.90
C PHE A 110 -13.66 12.56 4.39
N ASN A 111 -14.01 12.16 3.18
CA ASN A 111 -15.29 12.52 2.55
C ASN A 111 -16.03 11.23 2.20
N LEU A 112 -17.19 11.03 2.83
CA LEU A 112 -18.04 9.85 2.67
C LEU A 112 -19.05 9.98 1.52
N GLU A 113 -19.31 11.19 1.04
CA GLU A 113 -20.30 11.49 -0.01
C GLU A 113 -19.72 11.31 -1.44
N GLY A 114 -18.71 10.44 -1.60
CA GLY A 114 -18.04 10.21 -2.88
C GLY A 114 -17.05 11.31 -3.29
N GLY A 115 -16.72 12.24 -2.39
CA GLY A 115 -15.69 13.24 -2.63
C GLY A 115 -14.26 12.70 -2.48
N LYS A 116 -13.27 13.54 -2.80
CA LYS A 116 -11.85 13.19 -2.63
C LYS A 116 -11.51 13.08 -1.14
N SER A 117 -11.03 11.91 -0.76
CA SER A 117 -10.39 11.68 0.53
C SER A 117 -8.88 11.82 0.40
N GLY A 118 -8.22 12.17 1.50
CA GLY A 118 -6.77 12.25 1.53
C GLY A 118 -6.20 12.05 2.92
N VAL A 119 -4.92 11.73 2.94
CA VAL A 119 -4.10 11.55 4.14
C VAL A 119 -2.71 12.09 3.89
N ILE A 120 -2.16 12.79 4.87
CA ILE A 120 -0.78 13.27 4.84
C ILE A 120 0.00 12.52 5.91
N PHE A 121 1.08 11.88 5.49
CA PHE A 121 2.03 11.18 6.34
C PHE A 121 3.37 11.90 6.38
N SER A 122 4.10 11.76 7.48
CA SER A 122 5.51 12.14 7.59
C SER A 122 6.31 10.91 8.01
N SER A 123 7.36 10.59 7.26
CA SER A 123 8.16 9.36 7.47
C SER A 123 9.65 9.67 7.54
N ASP A 124 10.32 9.01 8.47
CA ASP A 124 11.78 8.91 8.52
C ASP A 124 12.14 7.49 8.05
N LEU A 125 12.89 7.37 6.97
CA LEU A 125 13.19 6.11 6.31
C LEU A 125 14.69 5.90 6.24
N HIS A 126 15.12 4.67 6.50
CA HIS A 126 16.50 4.22 6.34
C HIS A 126 16.59 3.19 5.21
N LEU A 127 17.53 3.41 4.31
CA LEU A 127 17.65 2.69 3.05
C LEU A 127 19.04 2.07 2.92
N THR A 128 19.08 0.83 2.45
CA THR A 128 20.33 0.16 2.05
C THR A 128 20.11 -0.53 0.71
N GLY A 129 21.08 -0.47 -0.20
CA GLY A 129 20.91 -1.05 -1.53
C GLY A 129 22.16 -0.93 -2.41
N GLN A 130 22.09 -1.52 -3.59
CA GLN A 130 23.16 -1.37 -4.59
C GLN A 130 22.85 -0.17 -5.48
N ILE A 131 23.81 0.73 -5.63
CA ILE A 131 23.77 1.82 -6.62
C ILE A 131 24.71 1.49 -7.77
N SER A 132 24.23 1.70 -8.99
CA SER A 132 25.02 1.54 -10.22
C SER A 132 24.92 2.82 -11.03
N MET A 133 26.05 3.31 -11.51
CA MET A 133 26.12 4.46 -12.41
C MET A 133 26.67 4.01 -13.77
N GLU A 134 25.88 4.19 -14.81
CA GLU A 134 26.28 3.95 -16.19
C GLU A 134 26.64 5.27 -16.85
N VAL A 135 27.75 5.28 -17.60
CA VAL A 135 28.24 6.45 -18.35
C VAL A 135 28.36 6.04 -19.81
N ALA A 136 27.81 6.85 -20.72
CA ALA A 136 27.87 6.54 -22.14
C ALA A 136 29.32 6.41 -22.63
N GLY A 137 29.58 5.38 -23.44
CA GLY A 137 30.91 5.10 -23.98
C GLY A 137 31.81 4.27 -23.06
N ARG A 138 31.41 4.00 -21.81
CA ARG A 138 32.08 3.03 -20.94
C ARG A 138 31.33 1.69 -20.98
N PRO A 139 32.02 0.55 -21.14
CA PRO A 139 31.37 -0.76 -21.22
C PRO A 139 30.90 -1.28 -19.85
N GLU A 140 31.58 -0.90 -18.76
CA GLU A 140 31.27 -1.37 -17.41
C GLU A 140 30.71 -0.24 -16.53
N PRO A 141 29.56 -0.45 -15.86
CA PRO A 141 29.04 0.50 -14.88
C PRO A 141 29.93 0.60 -13.66
N HIS A 142 29.88 1.74 -12.99
CA HIS A 142 30.41 1.89 -11.64
C HIS A 142 29.42 1.32 -10.64
N HIS A 143 29.91 0.62 -9.63
CA HIS A 143 29.07 0.01 -8.61
C HIS A 143 29.49 0.40 -7.20
N ALA A 144 28.49 0.66 -6.36
CA ALA A 144 28.69 0.82 -4.93
C ALA A 144 27.48 0.28 -4.15
N HIS A 145 27.66 0.10 -2.84
CA HIS A 145 26.58 -0.07 -1.89
C HIS A 145 26.27 1.29 -1.26
N ILE A 146 25.01 1.68 -1.26
CA ILE A 146 24.56 2.95 -0.69
C ILE A 146 23.74 2.66 0.57
N THR A 147 24.05 3.42 1.62
CA THR A 147 23.18 3.61 2.78
C THR A 147 22.66 5.04 2.72
N MET A 148 21.34 5.23 2.81
CA MET A 148 20.72 6.55 2.68
C MET A 148 19.64 6.74 3.76
N ASP A 149 19.63 7.91 4.38
CA ASP A 149 18.62 8.31 5.35
C ASP A 149 17.76 9.44 4.77
N ILE A 150 16.46 9.17 4.68
CA ILE A 150 15.43 10.12 4.31
C ILE A 150 14.74 10.56 5.59
N HIS A 151 14.58 11.86 5.77
CA HIS A 151 14.07 12.40 7.01
C HIS A 151 12.92 13.34 6.78
N GLY A 152 11.81 13.01 7.42
CA GLY A 152 10.56 13.72 7.33
C GLY A 152 10.08 13.88 5.89
N ALA A 153 10.14 12.81 5.08
CA ALA A 153 9.46 12.79 3.80
C ALA A 153 7.95 12.86 4.02
N GLU A 154 7.33 13.91 3.49
CA GLU A 154 5.89 14.10 3.53
C GLU A 154 5.25 13.40 2.34
N SER A 155 4.27 12.55 2.59
CA SER A 155 3.50 11.84 1.57
C SER A 155 2.05 12.27 1.63
N ASN A 156 1.57 12.96 0.60
CA ASN A 156 0.17 13.33 0.43
C ASN A 156 -0.51 12.32 -0.48
N ILE A 157 -1.34 11.46 0.11
CA ILE A 157 -2.08 10.42 -0.58
C ILE A 157 -3.51 10.88 -0.75
N THR A 158 -3.99 10.93 -1.99
CA THR A 158 -5.36 11.30 -2.32
C THR A 158 -6.04 10.18 -3.08
N TYR A 159 -7.29 9.87 -2.75
CA TYR A 159 -8.05 8.79 -3.38
C TYR A 159 -9.54 9.07 -3.35
N ILE A 160 -10.29 8.37 -4.20
CA ILE A 160 -11.75 8.35 -4.14
C ILE A 160 -12.15 7.13 -3.30
N GLY A 161 -12.95 7.37 -2.27
CA GLY A 161 -13.48 6.32 -1.40
C GLY A 161 -14.98 6.20 -1.56
N ASN A 162 -15.48 4.98 -1.74
CA ASN A 162 -16.91 4.69 -1.78
C ASN A 162 -17.28 3.77 -0.61
N ILE A 163 -18.50 3.92 -0.11
CA ILE A 163 -19.09 2.94 0.81
C ILE A 163 -19.89 1.94 0.00
N LEU A 164 -19.62 0.64 0.20
CA LEU A 164 -20.46 -0.43 -0.34
C LEU A 164 -21.03 -1.26 0.80
N ARG A 165 -22.30 -1.63 0.68
CA ARG A 165 -22.96 -2.59 1.57
C ARG A 165 -22.57 -4.00 1.16
N GLY A 166 -22.01 -4.76 2.09
CA GLY A 166 -21.70 -6.18 1.92
C GLY A 166 -22.94 -7.07 1.98
N VAL A 167 -22.75 -8.35 1.64
CA VAL A 167 -23.79 -9.40 1.70
C VAL A 167 -24.26 -9.65 3.15
N ASP A 168 -23.38 -9.37 4.10
CA ASP A 168 -23.61 -9.44 5.54
C ASP A 168 -24.37 -8.24 6.11
N ASN A 169 -24.85 -7.33 5.25
CA ASN A 169 -25.45 -6.06 5.66
C ASN A 169 -24.50 -5.24 6.55
N GLU A 170 -23.22 -5.22 6.25
CA GLU A 170 -22.25 -4.30 6.85
C GLU A 170 -21.71 -3.33 5.80
N ASP A 171 -21.25 -2.16 6.24
CA ASP A 171 -20.67 -1.16 5.34
C ASP A 171 -19.15 -1.32 5.26
N TYR A 172 -18.62 -1.24 4.05
CA TYR A 172 -17.20 -1.38 3.73
C TYR A 172 -16.68 -0.18 2.95
N ILE A 173 -15.44 0.24 3.21
CA ILE A 173 -14.77 1.26 2.39
C ILE A 173 -14.07 0.58 1.23
N VAL A 174 -14.46 0.96 0.02
CA VAL A 174 -13.75 0.62 -1.21
C VAL A 174 -12.90 1.81 -1.64
N ILE A 175 -11.59 1.58 -1.67
CA ILE A 175 -10.59 2.57 -2.02
C ILE A 175 -10.27 2.42 -3.50
N GLY A 176 -10.60 3.44 -4.28
CA GLY A 176 -10.24 3.52 -5.69
C GLY A 176 -8.74 3.74 -5.91
N PRO A 177 -8.36 4.11 -7.14
CA PRO A 177 -6.99 4.49 -7.46
C PRO A 177 -6.55 5.71 -6.64
N GLU A 178 -5.35 5.63 -6.08
CA GLU A 178 -4.70 6.70 -5.34
C GLU A 178 -3.74 7.51 -6.23
N ARG A 179 -3.51 8.75 -5.81
CA ARG A 179 -2.40 9.58 -6.26
C ARG A 179 -1.56 9.94 -5.05
N ILE A 180 -0.27 9.64 -5.14
CA ILE A 180 0.72 9.92 -4.09
C ILE A 180 1.63 11.05 -4.58
N ALA A 181 1.73 12.12 -3.80
CA ALA A 181 2.68 13.19 -4.01
C ALA A 181 3.63 13.23 -2.82
N VAL A 182 4.93 13.09 -3.10
CA VAL A 182 5.98 13.11 -2.08
C VAL A 182 6.66 14.48 -2.09
N ARG A 183 6.99 14.97 -0.90
CA ARG A 183 7.79 16.16 -0.68
C ARG A 183 8.84 15.88 0.38
N ASN A 184 10.10 16.00 0.01
CA ASN A 184 11.20 15.91 0.98
C ASN A 184 11.36 17.25 1.72
N MET A 185 11.50 17.20 3.04
CA MET A 185 11.83 18.38 3.84
C MET A 185 13.31 18.75 3.75
N ARG A 186 14.17 17.76 3.51
CA ARG A 186 15.61 17.93 3.31
C ARG A 186 16.14 16.94 2.28
N ILE A 187 17.27 17.27 1.67
CA ILE A 187 18.01 16.35 0.82
C ILE A 187 18.45 15.15 1.68
N PRO A 188 18.29 13.91 1.19
CA PRO A 188 18.73 12.72 1.92
C PRO A 188 20.22 12.76 2.23
N THR A 189 20.59 12.24 3.40
CA THR A 189 22.00 11.99 3.72
C THR A 189 22.36 10.59 3.25
N TYR A 190 23.58 10.39 2.75
CA TYR A 190 24.00 9.10 2.24
C TYR A 190 25.46 8.78 2.57
N PHE A 191 25.78 7.51 2.45
CA PHE A 191 27.12 6.96 2.60
C PHE A 191 27.33 5.83 1.59
N LEU A 192 28.50 5.79 0.95
CA LEU A 192 28.87 4.79 -0.06
C LEU A 192 29.96 3.85 0.46
N GLN A 193 29.83 2.57 0.10
CA GLN A 193 30.80 1.52 0.43
C GLN A 193 31.01 0.59 -0.77
N PRO A 194 32.20 -0.03 -0.92
CA PRO A 194 33.43 0.21 -0.15
C PRO A 194 34.09 1.54 -0.55
N ASN A 195 35.13 1.97 0.17
CA ASN A 195 35.94 3.13 -0.23
C ASN A 195 36.83 2.76 -1.44
N SER A 196 36.23 2.76 -2.64
CA SER A 196 36.85 2.42 -3.92
C SER A 196 36.77 3.60 -4.89
N GLU A 197 37.52 3.51 -6.00
CA GLU A 197 37.45 4.48 -7.10
C GLU A 197 36.03 4.63 -7.66
N ASP A 198 35.30 3.51 -7.84
CA ASP A 198 33.91 3.52 -8.27
C ASP A 198 33.00 4.30 -7.32
N SER A 199 33.12 4.06 -6.02
CA SER A 199 32.34 4.78 -5.01
C SER A 199 32.68 6.27 -5.00
N TYR A 200 33.94 6.64 -5.22
CA TYR A 200 34.37 8.04 -5.31
C TYR A 200 33.76 8.76 -6.52
N ILE A 201 33.76 8.11 -7.68
CA ILE A 201 33.17 8.68 -8.90
C ILE A 201 31.65 8.84 -8.74
N ILE A 202 30.98 7.84 -8.16
CA ILE A 202 29.55 7.93 -7.85
C ILE A 202 29.29 9.07 -6.86
N ASP A 203 30.10 9.19 -5.80
CA ASP A 203 29.99 10.26 -4.80
C ASP A 203 30.11 11.64 -5.45
N GLU A 204 31.11 11.84 -6.30
CA GLU A 204 31.32 13.10 -7.02
C GLU A 204 30.09 13.47 -7.85
N ALA A 205 29.53 12.50 -8.59
CA ALA A 205 28.36 12.75 -9.42
C ALA A 205 27.09 13.07 -8.58
N LEU A 206 26.90 12.39 -7.45
CA LEU A 206 25.80 12.68 -6.51
C LEU A 206 25.93 14.06 -5.86
N GLN A 207 27.15 14.47 -5.51
CA GLN A 207 27.43 15.80 -4.96
C GLN A 207 27.19 16.91 -6.00
N GLN A 208 27.59 16.68 -7.26
CA GLN A 208 27.34 17.63 -8.35
C GLN A 208 25.84 17.77 -8.67
N LYS A 209 25.04 16.70 -8.50
CA LYS A 209 23.62 16.66 -8.84
C LYS A 209 22.77 16.04 -7.72
N GLN A 210 22.57 16.82 -6.65
CA GLN A 210 21.73 16.42 -5.51
C GLN A 210 20.28 16.06 -5.86
N ALA A 211 19.77 16.53 -7.01
CA ALA A 211 18.45 16.15 -7.52
C ALA A 211 18.29 14.63 -7.75
N ILE A 212 19.39 13.90 -7.95
CA ILE A 212 19.38 12.43 -8.05
C ILE A 212 18.87 11.81 -6.74
N LEU A 213 19.39 12.28 -5.61
CA LEU A 213 19.01 11.80 -4.28
C LEU A 213 17.56 12.16 -3.96
N ASP A 214 17.13 13.37 -4.31
CA ASP A 214 15.74 13.80 -4.13
C ASP A 214 14.77 12.93 -4.93
N HIS A 215 15.10 12.64 -6.20
CA HIS A 215 14.32 11.74 -7.04
C HIS A 215 14.22 10.34 -6.44
N PHE A 216 15.36 9.74 -6.04
CA PHE A 216 15.34 8.42 -5.40
C PHE A 216 14.51 8.41 -4.12
N SER A 217 14.63 9.45 -3.29
CA SER A 217 13.80 9.59 -2.10
C SER A 217 12.31 9.62 -2.42
N ASN A 218 11.92 10.40 -3.43
CA ASN A 218 10.52 10.53 -3.85
C ASN A 218 9.95 9.20 -4.35
N GLU A 219 10.65 8.54 -5.28
CA GLU A 219 10.18 7.27 -5.88
C GLU A 219 10.14 6.14 -4.85
N ILE A 220 11.15 6.04 -3.98
CA ILE A 220 11.17 5.03 -2.92
C ILE A 220 10.03 5.24 -1.93
N THR A 221 9.84 6.49 -1.48
CA THR A 221 8.75 6.83 -0.56
C THR A 221 7.40 6.57 -1.21
N ALA A 222 7.23 6.91 -2.49
CA ALA A 222 5.99 6.65 -3.21
C ALA A 222 5.70 5.15 -3.34
N ALA A 223 6.69 4.34 -3.72
CA ALA A 223 6.56 2.88 -3.83
C ALA A 223 6.20 2.23 -2.48
N LEU A 224 6.81 2.69 -1.39
CA LEU A 224 6.45 2.26 -0.04
C LEU A 224 4.99 2.61 0.30
N MET A 225 4.57 3.84 0.00
CA MET A 225 3.21 4.30 0.29
C MET A 225 2.16 3.58 -0.55
N HIS A 226 2.46 3.21 -1.81
CA HIS A 226 1.61 2.32 -2.61
C HIS A 226 1.36 0.98 -1.88
N SER A 227 2.43 0.37 -1.33
CA SER A 227 2.31 -0.89 -0.59
C SER A 227 1.43 -0.76 0.66
N ILE A 228 1.54 0.36 1.39
CA ILE A 228 0.68 0.66 2.55
C ILE A 228 -0.78 0.83 2.12
N VAL A 229 -1.04 1.54 1.02
CA VAL A 229 -2.40 1.73 0.48
C VAL A 229 -3.01 0.41 0.02
N ASP A 230 -2.23 -0.46 -0.63
CA ASP A 230 -2.69 -1.78 -1.07
C ASP A 230 -3.10 -2.65 0.12
N ASN A 231 -2.29 -2.67 1.19
CA ASN A 231 -2.66 -3.34 2.43
C ASN A 231 -3.94 -2.75 3.05
N PHE A 232 -4.07 -1.42 3.06
CA PHE A 232 -5.28 -0.80 3.58
C PHE A 232 -6.51 -1.12 2.74
N ARG A 233 -6.37 -1.24 1.41
CA ARG A 233 -7.44 -1.68 0.50
C ARG A 233 -7.85 -3.13 0.78
N LEU A 234 -6.91 -4.03 1.04
CA LEU A 234 -7.19 -5.41 1.43
C LEU A 234 -7.94 -5.48 2.77
N PHE A 235 -7.51 -4.67 3.73
CA PHE A 235 -8.13 -4.57 5.04
C PHE A 235 -9.55 -4.01 4.96
N SER A 236 -9.74 -2.85 4.31
CA SER A 236 -11.02 -2.14 4.28
C SER A 236 -12.11 -2.87 3.47
N ALA A 237 -11.71 -3.76 2.56
CA ALA A 237 -12.63 -4.62 1.81
C ALA A 237 -13.13 -5.83 2.61
N LYS A 238 -12.48 -6.17 3.73
CA LYS A 238 -12.81 -7.35 4.56
C LYS A 238 -13.31 -6.99 5.94
N VAL A 239 -13.02 -5.78 6.40
CA VAL A 239 -13.39 -5.30 7.73
C VAL A 239 -14.49 -4.26 7.62
N PRO A 240 -15.63 -4.43 8.30
CA PRO A 240 -16.67 -3.41 8.38
C PRO A 240 -16.18 -2.09 8.98
N ILE A 241 -16.64 -0.97 8.42
CA ILE A 241 -16.26 0.39 8.80
C ILE A 241 -16.42 0.63 10.30
N LYS A 242 -17.52 0.16 10.90
CA LYS A 242 -17.85 0.35 12.31
C LYS A 242 -16.75 -0.11 13.28
N HIS A 243 -15.88 -1.03 12.86
CA HIS A 243 -14.81 -1.54 13.70
C HIS A 243 -13.60 -0.61 13.77
N TYR A 244 -13.49 0.40 12.90
CA TYR A 244 -12.34 1.30 12.85
C TYR A 244 -12.67 2.77 12.63
N TYR A 245 -13.88 3.09 12.17
CA TYR A 245 -14.41 4.44 12.12
C TYR A 245 -15.73 4.57 12.87
N LYS A 246 -15.87 5.68 13.60
CA LYS A 246 -17.15 6.14 14.14
C LYS A 246 -17.82 7.08 13.14
N TYR A 247 -19.09 6.85 12.85
CA TYR A 247 -19.90 7.78 12.08
C TYR A 247 -20.18 9.05 12.89
N TYR A 248 -20.40 10.18 12.23
CA TYR A 248 -20.61 11.49 12.88
C TYR A 248 -21.85 11.54 13.81
N ASN A 249 -22.73 10.55 13.76
CA ASN A 249 -24.03 10.53 14.44
C ASN A 249 -24.10 9.58 15.64
N GLU A 250 -22.96 9.16 16.20
CA GLU A 250 -22.87 8.46 17.50
C GLU A 250 -22.12 9.27 18.56
#